data_AF-A0A511KIV3-F1
#
_entry.id   AF-A0A511KIV3-F1
#
_cell.length_a   1.000
_cell.length_b   1.000
_cell.length_c   1.000
_cell.angle_alpha   90.00
_cell.angle_beta   90.00
_cell.angle_gamma   90.00
#
_symmetry.space_group_name_H-M   'P 1'
#
loop_
_entity.id
_entity.type
_entity.pdbx_description
1 polymer ?
#
loop_
_entity_poly.entity_id
_entity_poly.type
_entity_poly.pdbx_seq_one_letter_code
_entity_poly.pdbx_strand_id
1 'polypeptide(L)'
;MHTASVFVLGLLGSLALAVRPLSSNQLASKGTTPALPLGLWKEAKRRQRLDNGARVARSTGQAGQIPFLGSLKQTATHQEHFFDQLVSHDPHIAPTTPGETWQQRYWFDATFYKPGGPVFLLDAGETDGEGRLPFLSQGILRILSEATGGLGIVFEHRYYGKSFPVANLTTDSLRFLTTRQSLDDGAHFARNVVLPGLEHVDIQAPGSTPWIYYGGSYAGAKAALARKLFPDVFAGGIASSAVTAAIEDYWQYYEPIRQNGPPECIDRLVNHTSLIDSLLAYQQPALTTALKGYFGLGNVTSDADFVNALAIPLGFWQARNWDHSVGSTRFFEFCDALAANASLAHISDLFQPAQLAVLPSLPQDPRTALARFAAYASYIREHIAILCPPDTAQDHCFGTDQYSGDELDDYEWKSWAYQVCTEWGYFIGAPPDREHPSLVSRLLTTDYTSKICRKAFMPGELNSVPARPNVTVINQYGAFNFSYPRLAFIDGSEDPWIYATPHSPLAPHHGQRRSTTSEPFLLIKGGAHHWDENGRPTRPEPEEIQRVHREEVEFVRVWLEEWREEQRERERKRKGRWRWGEKESARWA
;
A
#
# COMPACT_ATOMS: atom_id res chain seq x y z
N MET A 1 -36.16 -61.89 24.57
CA MET A 1 -37.39 -61.43 23.90
C MET A 1 -37.86 -60.18 24.63
N HIS A 2 -37.30 -59.01 24.34
CA HIS A 2 -37.83 -57.97 23.43
C HIS A 2 -39.17 -57.38 23.88
N THR A 3 -39.11 -56.17 24.46
CA THR A 3 -40.15 -55.14 24.43
C THR A 3 -39.48 -53.75 24.42
N ALA A 4 -40.13 -52.81 23.74
CA ALA A 4 -39.60 -51.58 23.16
C ALA A 4 -39.48 -50.38 24.13
N SER A 5 -38.62 -49.40 23.79
CA SER A 5 -39.04 -48.06 23.29
C SER A 5 -37.96 -46.98 23.43
N VAL A 6 -38.03 -46.04 22.46
CA VAL A 6 -37.50 -44.66 22.41
C VAL A 6 -36.03 -44.48 21.96
N PHE A 7 -35.87 -44.21 20.65
CA PHE A 7 -34.74 -43.51 20.06
C PHE A 7 -34.99 -42.00 20.15
N VAL A 8 -34.10 -41.26 20.81
CA VAL A 8 -33.95 -39.81 20.63
C VAL A 8 -32.61 -39.57 19.96
N LEU A 9 -32.66 -39.05 18.73
CA LEU A 9 -31.52 -38.44 18.05
C LEU A 9 -31.05 -37.22 18.85
N GLY A 10 -29.80 -37.23 19.30
CA GLY A 10 -29.09 -36.06 19.80
C GLY A 10 -27.88 -35.77 18.93
N LEU A 11 -27.91 -34.63 18.24
CA LEU A 11 -26.82 -34.11 17.42
C LEU A 11 -25.52 -33.95 18.22
N LEU A 12 -24.46 -34.62 17.77
CA LEU A 12 -23.07 -34.22 18.00
C LEU A 12 -22.44 -33.94 16.62
N GLY A 13 -22.82 -32.80 16.04
CA GLY A 13 -22.12 -32.23 14.89
C GLY A 13 -20.95 -31.41 15.41
N SER A 14 -19.74 -31.93 15.20
CA SER A 14 -18.47 -31.25 15.41
C SER A 14 -18.45 -29.87 14.74
N LEU A 15 -18.37 -28.80 15.55
CA LEU A 15 -17.93 -27.48 15.08
C LEU A 15 -16.43 -27.56 14.75
N ALA A 16 -16.11 -28.05 13.56
CA ALA A 16 -14.88 -27.64 12.90
C ALA A 16 -15.14 -26.22 12.38
N LEU A 17 -14.61 -25.21 13.08
CA LEU A 17 -14.45 -23.87 12.50
C LEU A 17 -13.61 -24.05 11.24
N ALA A 18 -14.26 -23.99 10.08
CA ALA A 18 -13.58 -24.01 8.80
C ALA A 18 -12.71 -22.74 8.70
N VAL A 19 -11.45 -22.87 9.09
CA VAL A 19 -10.41 -21.87 8.88
C VAL A 19 -10.36 -21.60 7.38
N ARG A 20 -10.85 -20.44 6.95
CA ARG A 20 -10.78 -20.05 5.55
C ARG A 20 -9.31 -19.75 5.21
N PRO A 21 -8.69 -20.46 4.25
CA PRO A 21 -7.34 -20.12 3.81
C PRO A 21 -7.31 -18.69 3.28
N LEU A 22 -6.14 -18.04 3.34
CA LEU A 22 -5.92 -16.72 2.77
C LEU A 22 -6.51 -16.66 1.36
N SER A 23 -7.51 -15.79 1.13
CA SER A 23 -7.98 -15.56 -0.23
C SER A 23 -6.91 -14.81 -1.00
N SER A 24 -6.77 -15.13 -2.29
CA SER A 24 -5.86 -14.46 -3.21
C SER A 24 -6.02 -12.94 -3.20
N ASN A 25 -7.26 -12.44 -3.07
CA ASN A 25 -7.53 -11.01 -2.91
C ASN A 25 -6.92 -10.41 -1.63
N GLN A 26 -6.75 -11.16 -0.54
CA GLN A 26 -6.17 -10.63 0.71
C GLN A 26 -4.64 -10.74 0.76
N LEU A 27 -4.03 -11.55 -0.11
CA LEU A 27 -2.59 -11.66 -0.31
C LEU A 27 -2.07 -10.73 -1.42
N ALA A 28 -2.91 -10.42 -2.42
CA ALA A 28 -2.52 -9.64 -3.60
C ALA A 28 -2.94 -8.16 -3.55
N SER A 29 -3.90 -7.74 -2.72
CA SER A 29 -4.53 -6.41 -2.88
C SER A 29 -3.86 -5.22 -2.19
N LYS A 30 -2.62 -5.33 -1.68
CA LYS A 30 -1.93 -4.17 -1.08
C LYS A 30 -0.45 -4.22 -1.44
N GLY A 31 -0.08 -3.45 -2.47
CA GLY A 31 1.29 -3.24 -2.98
C GLY A 31 2.28 -2.61 -2.00
N THR A 32 2.02 -2.73 -0.70
CA THR A 32 2.77 -2.10 0.39
C THR A 32 3.07 -3.07 1.53
N THR A 33 2.71 -4.35 1.41
CA THR A 33 3.06 -5.35 2.42
C THR A 33 4.55 -5.68 2.31
N PRO A 34 5.36 -5.60 3.37
CA PRO A 34 6.71 -6.11 3.33
C PRO A 34 6.68 -7.59 2.96
N ALA A 35 7.39 -7.91 1.87
CA ALA A 35 7.99 -9.20 1.64
C ALA A 35 7.06 -10.44 1.66
N LEU A 36 5.89 -10.39 0.99
CA LEU A 36 5.36 -11.65 0.48
C LEU A 36 6.34 -12.16 -0.58
N PRO A 37 6.95 -13.34 -0.42
CA PRO A 37 7.83 -13.87 -1.44
C PRO A 37 7.12 -13.95 -2.80
N LEU A 38 7.80 -13.57 -3.88
CA LEU A 38 7.21 -13.49 -5.22
C LEU A 38 6.53 -14.80 -5.64
N GLY A 39 7.13 -15.94 -5.25
CA GLY A 39 6.58 -17.26 -5.47
C GLY A 39 5.17 -17.46 -4.92
N LEU A 40 4.96 -17.08 -3.65
CA LEU A 40 3.65 -17.11 -3.00
C LEU A 40 2.65 -16.19 -3.69
N TRP A 41 3.07 -15.00 -4.13
CA TRP A 41 2.21 -14.10 -4.88
C TRP A 41 1.75 -14.73 -6.20
N LYS A 42 2.68 -15.30 -6.98
CA LYS A 42 2.36 -15.99 -8.25
C LYS A 42 1.38 -17.13 -8.04
N GLU A 43 1.57 -17.91 -6.98
CA GLU A 43 0.66 -19.00 -6.63
C GLU A 43 -0.73 -18.51 -6.22
N ALA A 44 -0.80 -17.44 -5.42
CA ALA A 44 -2.07 -16.80 -5.06
C ALA A 44 -2.82 -16.30 -6.30
N LYS A 45 -2.13 -15.65 -7.23
CA LYS A 45 -2.69 -15.16 -8.50
C LYS A 45 -3.16 -16.30 -9.40
N ARG A 46 -2.38 -17.39 -9.49
CA ARG A 46 -2.77 -18.61 -10.24
C ARG A 46 -4.07 -19.21 -9.68
N ARG A 47 -4.19 -19.35 -8.36
CA ARG A 47 -5.42 -19.85 -7.72
C ARG A 47 -6.62 -18.94 -8.00
N GLN A 48 -6.44 -17.62 -7.91
CA GLN A 48 -7.50 -16.66 -8.24
C GLN A 48 -8.01 -16.82 -9.68
N ARG A 49 -7.09 -16.99 -10.64
CA ARG A 49 -7.46 -17.22 -12.05
C ARG A 49 -8.24 -18.51 -12.24
N LEU A 50 -7.83 -19.58 -11.55
CA LEU A 50 -8.54 -20.87 -11.58
C LEU A 50 -9.93 -20.75 -10.96
N ASP A 51 -10.07 -20.08 -9.83
CA ASP A 51 -11.36 -19.87 -9.17
C ASP A 51 -12.31 -19.01 -10.03
N ASN A 52 -11.79 -17.95 -10.64
CA ASN A 52 -12.56 -17.11 -11.56
C ASN A 52 -12.96 -17.88 -12.82
N GLY A 53 -12.05 -18.67 -13.40
CA GLY A 53 -12.32 -19.53 -14.55
C GLY A 53 -13.36 -20.61 -14.23
N ALA A 54 -13.29 -21.24 -13.05
CA ALA A 54 -14.26 -22.23 -12.59
C ALA A 54 -15.65 -21.61 -12.34
N ARG A 55 -15.72 -20.37 -11.86
CA ARG A 55 -16.97 -19.62 -11.71
C ARG A 55 -17.60 -19.29 -13.07
N VAL A 56 -16.81 -18.88 -14.06
CA VAL A 56 -17.28 -18.62 -15.44
C VAL A 56 -17.67 -19.93 -16.16
N ALA A 57 -16.95 -21.03 -15.92
CA ALA A 57 -17.31 -22.34 -16.46
C ALA A 57 -18.59 -22.91 -15.83
N ARG A 58 -18.83 -22.64 -14.54
CA ARG A 58 -20.10 -23.00 -13.86
C ARG A 58 -21.27 -22.11 -14.27
N SER A 59 -21.05 -20.88 -14.73
CA SER A 59 -22.14 -20.02 -15.24
C SER A 59 -22.56 -20.36 -16.67
N THR A 60 -21.74 -21.10 -17.42
CA THR A 60 -22.02 -21.52 -18.81
C THR A 60 -22.68 -22.90 -18.91
N GLY A 61 -22.87 -23.61 -17.80
CA GLY A 61 -23.58 -24.90 -17.73
C GLY A 61 -24.64 -24.90 -16.64
N GLN A 62 -25.91 -24.96 -17.04
CA GLN A 62 -27.16 -24.98 -16.25
C GLN A 62 -27.73 -23.61 -15.82
N ALA A 63 -28.84 -23.26 -16.49
CA ALA A 63 -29.81 -22.29 -16.02
C ALA A 63 -30.43 -22.77 -14.69
N GLY A 64 -30.14 -22.05 -13.61
CA GLY A 64 -30.69 -22.26 -12.28
C GLY A 64 -30.11 -21.26 -11.29
N GLN A 65 -30.90 -20.24 -10.92
CA GLN A 65 -30.59 -19.24 -9.90
C GLN A 65 -30.23 -19.88 -8.55
N ILE A 66 -29.31 -19.27 -7.77
CA ILE A 66 -29.18 -19.21 -6.28
C ILE A 66 -27.73 -18.76 -5.90
N PRO A 67 -27.49 -17.97 -4.82
CA PRO A 67 -27.69 -16.54 -4.68
C PRO A 67 -26.36 -15.76 -4.48
N PHE A 68 -26.49 -14.45 -4.58
CA PHE A 68 -25.48 -13.42 -4.36
C PHE A 68 -24.71 -13.57 -3.03
N LEU A 69 -23.38 -13.67 -3.08
CA LEU A 69 -22.51 -13.36 -1.95
C LEU A 69 -22.62 -11.86 -1.68
N GLY A 70 -23.20 -11.50 -0.54
CA GLY A 70 -23.02 -10.21 0.13
C GLY A 70 -23.18 -8.99 -0.76
N SER A 71 -24.43 -8.63 -1.03
CA SER A 71 -24.83 -7.34 -1.58
C SER A 71 -24.27 -6.18 -0.75
N LEU A 72 -23.09 -5.66 -1.11
CA LEU A 72 -23.05 -4.24 -1.44
C LEU A 72 -23.96 -4.12 -2.65
N LYS A 73 -25.10 -3.44 -2.47
CA LYS A 73 -25.91 -3.03 -3.61
C LYS A 73 -24.95 -2.39 -4.58
N GLN A 74 -24.95 -2.91 -5.80
CA GLN A 74 -24.29 -2.36 -6.98
C GLN A 74 -24.76 -0.91 -7.13
N THR A 75 -24.09 0.01 -6.42
CA THR A 75 -24.06 1.42 -6.76
C THR A 75 -23.47 1.49 -8.15
N ALA A 76 -24.05 2.34 -9.01
CA ALA A 76 -23.71 2.45 -10.43
C ALA A 76 -22.22 2.19 -10.66
N THR A 77 -21.90 1.15 -11.43
CA THR A 77 -20.51 0.87 -11.80
C THR A 77 -19.99 2.09 -12.54
N HIS A 78 -19.11 2.88 -11.91
CA HIS A 78 -18.46 4.00 -12.57
C HIS A 78 -17.83 3.49 -13.87
N GLN A 79 -18.16 4.12 -14.99
CA GLN A 79 -17.67 3.70 -16.30
C GLN A 79 -16.15 3.96 -16.38
N GLU A 80 -15.39 3.01 -16.90
CA GLU A 80 -13.97 3.23 -17.19
C GLU A 80 -13.82 4.10 -18.44
N HIS A 81 -12.91 5.07 -18.37
CA HIS A 81 -12.55 5.97 -19.45
C HIS A 81 -11.05 5.94 -19.67
N PHE A 82 -10.61 6.43 -20.84
CA PHE A 82 -9.20 6.50 -21.19
C PHE A 82 -8.85 7.87 -21.73
N PHE A 83 -7.63 8.31 -21.42
CA PHE A 83 -7.06 9.58 -21.85
C PHE A 83 -5.79 9.31 -22.66
N ASP A 84 -5.65 10.01 -23.78
CA ASP A 84 -4.44 9.96 -24.62
C ASP A 84 -3.28 10.66 -23.90
N GLN A 85 -2.47 9.87 -23.19
CA GLN A 85 -1.32 10.34 -22.43
C GLN A 85 -0.03 10.23 -23.27
N LEU A 86 0.94 11.10 -23.04
CA LEU A 86 2.27 10.99 -23.66
C LEU A 86 3.05 9.81 -23.07
N VAL A 87 3.75 9.05 -23.92
CA VAL A 87 4.67 7.99 -23.45
C VAL A 87 5.77 8.58 -22.57
N SER A 88 6.30 9.75 -22.97
CA SER A 88 7.31 10.48 -22.21
C SER A 88 7.06 11.99 -22.24
N HIS A 89 7.20 12.60 -21.07
CA HIS A 89 7.27 14.06 -20.88
C HIS A 89 8.70 14.58 -20.87
N ASP A 90 9.69 13.69 -20.85
CA ASP A 90 11.12 14.03 -20.80
C ASP A 90 11.78 13.84 -22.18
N PRO A 91 12.26 14.91 -22.83
CA PRO A 91 12.94 14.81 -24.12
C PRO A 91 14.24 13.99 -24.08
N HIS A 92 14.86 13.81 -22.90
CA HIS A 92 16.05 12.98 -22.73
C HIS A 92 15.73 11.49 -22.62
N ILE A 93 14.49 11.13 -22.27
CA ILE A 93 13.98 9.75 -22.27
C ILE A 93 12.91 9.67 -23.35
N ALA A 94 13.32 9.81 -24.61
CA ALA A 94 12.37 9.89 -25.72
C ALA A 94 11.71 8.53 -26.06
N PRO A 95 10.44 8.53 -26.48
CA PRO A 95 9.82 7.37 -27.14
C PRO A 95 10.44 7.12 -28.51
N THR A 96 10.11 5.98 -29.12
CA THR A 96 10.54 5.65 -30.48
C THR A 96 10.00 6.65 -31.49
N THR A 97 8.75 7.09 -31.31
CA THR A 97 8.11 8.09 -32.16
C THR A 97 7.86 9.39 -31.39
N PRO A 98 8.33 10.56 -31.85
CA PRO A 98 8.05 11.83 -31.18
C PRO A 98 6.54 12.09 -31.04
N GLY A 99 6.09 12.42 -29.83
CA GLY A 99 4.67 12.66 -29.54
C GLY A 99 3.81 11.40 -29.46
N GLU A 100 4.42 10.22 -29.36
CA GLU A 100 3.70 8.95 -29.16
C GLU A 100 2.85 8.98 -27.89
N THR A 101 1.60 8.51 -28.02
CA THR A 101 0.61 8.46 -26.94
C THR A 101 0.19 7.04 -26.60
N TRP A 102 -0.41 6.88 -25.42
CA TRP A 102 -0.97 5.65 -24.90
C TRP A 102 -2.25 5.94 -24.09
N GLN A 103 -3.04 4.90 -23.82
CA GLN A 103 -4.33 5.04 -23.13
C GLN A 103 -4.14 4.95 -21.61
N GLN A 104 -4.26 6.08 -20.89
CA GLN A 104 -4.25 6.11 -19.44
C GLN A 104 -5.67 6.04 -18.88
N ARG A 105 -5.94 5.04 -18.04
CA ARG A 105 -7.28 4.75 -17.52
C ARG A 105 -7.67 5.70 -16.38
N TYR A 106 -8.94 6.08 -16.33
CA TYR A 106 -9.52 6.86 -15.23
C TYR A 106 -11.02 6.61 -15.08
N TRP A 107 -11.57 7.05 -13.96
CA TRP A 107 -13.02 7.08 -13.66
C TRP A 107 -13.36 8.43 -13.04
N PHE A 108 -14.60 8.87 -13.17
CA PHE A 108 -15.04 10.09 -12.51
C PHE A 108 -16.50 10.00 -12.06
N ASP A 109 -16.85 10.85 -11.09
CA ASP A 109 -18.21 11.05 -10.62
C ASP A 109 -18.51 12.56 -10.57
N ALA A 110 -19.42 12.99 -11.43
CA ALA A 110 -19.87 14.38 -11.54
C ALA A 110 -21.23 14.62 -10.87
N THR A 111 -21.76 13.67 -10.09
CA THR A 111 -23.11 13.75 -9.47
C THR A 111 -23.34 15.04 -8.69
N PHE A 112 -22.30 15.57 -8.04
CA PHE A 112 -22.38 16.78 -7.21
C PHE A 112 -21.85 18.04 -7.88
N TYR A 113 -21.33 17.91 -9.11
CA TYR A 113 -20.58 18.99 -9.73
C TYR A 113 -21.46 20.19 -10.04
N LYS A 114 -20.96 21.37 -9.68
CA LYS A 114 -21.52 22.68 -10.05
C LYS A 114 -20.47 23.45 -10.86
N PRO A 115 -20.86 24.23 -11.89
CA PRO A 115 -19.90 25.03 -12.65
C PRO A 115 -19.00 25.90 -11.74
N GLY A 116 -17.69 25.78 -11.91
CA GLY A 116 -16.68 26.45 -11.05
C GLY A 116 -16.43 25.78 -9.69
N GLY A 117 -17.02 24.60 -9.45
CA GLY A 117 -16.66 23.71 -8.35
C GLY A 117 -15.30 23.03 -8.58
N PRO A 118 -14.66 22.50 -7.53
CA PRO A 118 -13.33 21.88 -7.65
C PRO A 118 -13.35 20.52 -8.34
N VAL A 119 -12.20 20.15 -8.89
CA VAL A 119 -11.88 18.78 -9.31
C VAL A 119 -10.97 18.15 -8.26
N PHE A 120 -11.36 16.99 -7.72
CA PHE A 120 -10.52 16.19 -6.84
C PHE A 120 -9.94 15.02 -7.62
N LEU A 121 -8.63 15.03 -7.85
CA LEU A 121 -7.89 13.98 -8.56
C LEU A 121 -7.23 13.05 -7.56
N LEU A 122 -7.81 11.87 -7.31
CA LEU A 122 -7.18 10.82 -6.51
C LEU A 122 -6.29 9.97 -7.41
N ASP A 123 -4.99 10.01 -7.17
CA ASP A 123 -4.03 9.12 -7.84
C ASP A 123 -4.09 7.73 -7.18
N ALA A 124 -4.27 6.69 -7.99
CA ALA A 124 -4.39 5.32 -7.51
C ALA A 124 -3.08 4.73 -6.96
N GLY A 125 -1.95 5.39 -7.21
CA GLY A 125 -0.62 4.94 -6.82
C GLY A 125 -0.25 3.60 -7.44
N GLU A 126 0.45 2.80 -6.67
CA GLU A 126 1.02 1.50 -6.99
C GLU A 126 -0.03 0.36 -7.04
N THR A 127 -1.24 0.65 -7.54
CA THR A 127 -2.37 -0.28 -7.56
C THR A 127 -3.24 -0.13 -8.81
N ASP A 128 -4.08 -1.14 -9.09
CA ASP A 128 -5.18 -0.99 -10.04
C ASP A 128 -6.19 0.07 -9.53
N GLY A 129 -6.50 1.05 -10.37
CA GLY A 129 -7.41 2.15 -10.04
C GLY A 129 -8.84 1.68 -9.74
N GLU A 130 -9.27 0.52 -10.24
CA GLU A 130 -10.58 -0.07 -9.91
C GLU A 130 -10.71 -0.31 -8.40
N GLY A 131 -9.60 -0.65 -7.73
CA GLY A 131 -9.55 -0.82 -6.27
C GLY A 131 -9.84 0.46 -5.47
N ARG A 132 -9.83 1.63 -6.13
CA ARG A 132 -10.04 2.94 -5.52
C ARG A 132 -11.45 3.51 -5.74
N LEU A 133 -12.29 2.83 -6.52
CA LEU A 133 -13.69 3.21 -6.72
C LEU A 133 -14.54 3.32 -5.43
N PRO A 134 -14.25 2.59 -4.34
CA PRO A 134 -14.92 2.83 -3.06
C PRO A 134 -14.72 4.27 -2.55
N PHE A 135 -13.56 4.89 -2.79
CA PHE A 135 -13.31 6.28 -2.40
C PHE A 135 -14.14 7.27 -3.23
N LEU A 136 -14.35 6.97 -4.51
CA LEU A 136 -15.19 7.74 -5.42
C LEU A 136 -16.69 7.61 -5.10
N SER A 137 -17.15 6.38 -4.89
CA SER A 137 -18.57 6.07 -4.72
C SER A 137 -19.12 6.40 -3.34
N GLN A 138 -18.28 6.30 -2.29
CA GLN A 138 -18.73 6.44 -0.90
C GLN A 138 -17.69 7.00 0.09
N GLY A 139 -16.41 7.10 -0.29
CA GLY A 139 -15.34 7.59 0.58
C GLY A 139 -15.02 9.08 0.37
N ILE A 140 -13.75 9.44 0.59
CA ILE A 140 -13.33 10.83 0.70
C ILE A 140 -13.64 11.69 -0.55
N LEU A 141 -13.51 11.13 -1.76
CA LEU A 141 -13.84 11.87 -2.98
C LEU A 141 -15.33 12.22 -3.05
N ARG A 142 -16.21 11.31 -2.64
CA ARG A 142 -17.65 11.60 -2.54
C ARG A 142 -17.90 12.70 -1.52
N ILE A 143 -17.33 12.56 -0.32
CA ILE A 143 -17.53 13.50 0.81
C ILE A 143 -17.12 14.92 0.39
N LEU A 144 -15.92 15.07 -0.18
CA LEU A 144 -15.41 16.36 -0.63
C LEU A 144 -16.24 16.93 -1.79
N SER A 145 -16.61 16.10 -2.77
CA SER A 145 -17.42 16.53 -3.92
C SER A 145 -18.82 17.01 -3.50
N GLU A 146 -19.49 16.25 -2.64
CA GLU A 146 -20.82 16.59 -2.10
C GLU A 146 -20.77 17.90 -1.28
N ALA A 147 -19.74 18.06 -0.44
CA ALA A 147 -19.62 19.22 0.43
C ALA A 147 -19.22 20.53 -0.27
N THR A 148 -18.61 20.45 -1.47
CA THR A 148 -18.04 21.60 -2.19
C THR A 148 -18.70 21.86 -3.55
N GLY A 149 -19.60 20.98 -3.99
CA GLY A 149 -20.13 21.00 -5.36
C GLY A 149 -19.08 20.63 -6.40
N GLY A 150 -18.13 19.77 -6.02
CA GLY A 150 -17.02 19.34 -6.86
C GLY A 150 -17.30 18.06 -7.64
N LEU A 151 -16.28 17.61 -8.38
CA LEU A 151 -16.26 16.31 -9.06
C LEU A 151 -15.04 15.50 -8.60
N GLY A 152 -15.22 14.19 -8.45
CA GLY A 152 -14.14 13.27 -8.10
C GLY A 152 -13.62 12.53 -9.33
N ILE A 153 -12.31 12.33 -9.42
CA ILE A 153 -11.63 11.51 -10.43
C ILE A 153 -10.73 10.50 -9.72
N VAL A 154 -10.82 9.23 -10.11
CA VAL A 154 -9.79 8.22 -9.82
C VAL A 154 -8.91 8.10 -11.05
N PHE A 155 -7.62 8.37 -10.89
CA PHE A 155 -6.62 8.41 -11.96
C PHE A 155 -5.64 7.25 -11.80
N GLU A 156 -5.57 6.38 -12.81
CA GLU A 156 -4.68 5.23 -12.76
C GLU A 156 -3.25 5.61 -13.11
N HIS A 157 -2.32 5.14 -12.29
CA HIS A 157 -0.91 5.38 -12.47
C HIS A 157 -0.35 4.64 -13.70
N ARG A 158 0.60 5.27 -14.42
CA ARG A 158 1.35 4.57 -15.48
C ARG A 158 2.01 3.29 -14.93
N TYR A 159 2.00 2.20 -15.69
CA TYR A 159 2.50 0.87 -15.30
C TYR A 159 1.70 0.12 -14.22
N TYR A 160 0.44 0.49 -13.97
CA TYR A 160 -0.45 -0.23 -13.06
C TYR A 160 -1.83 -0.46 -13.70
N GLY A 161 -2.49 -1.55 -13.28
CA GLY A 161 -3.83 -1.92 -13.72
C GLY A 161 -3.89 -2.19 -15.23
N LYS A 162 -4.47 -1.28 -16.02
CA LYS A 162 -4.52 -1.37 -17.49
C LYS A 162 -3.74 -0.24 -18.18
N SER A 163 -2.99 0.55 -17.43
CA SER A 163 -2.39 1.80 -17.90
C SER A 163 -0.91 1.64 -18.26
N PHE A 164 -0.60 1.14 -19.46
CA PHE A 164 0.79 0.86 -19.89
C PHE A 164 1.19 1.60 -21.17
N PRO A 165 2.32 2.35 -21.15
CA PRO A 165 2.90 2.94 -22.36
C PRO A 165 3.74 1.95 -23.18
N VAL A 166 3.85 0.69 -22.74
CA VAL A 166 4.76 -0.33 -23.28
C VAL A 166 4.06 -1.68 -23.35
N ALA A 167 4.61 -2.60 -24.15
CA ALA A 167 4.04 -3.95 -24.34
C ALA A 167 4.51 -4.97 -23.28
N ASN A 168 5.58 -4.68 -22.52
CA ASN A 168 6.15 -5.58 -21.51
C ASN A 168 6.88 -4.77 -20.42
N LEU A 169 7.32 -5.46 -19.37
CA LEU A 169 7.98 -4.91 -18.18
C LEU A 169 9.47 -5.26 -18.12
N THR A 170 10.13 -5.37 -19.27
CA THR A 170 11.60 -5.48 -19.33
C THR A 170 12.27 -4.22 -18.77
N THR A 171 13.53 -4.31 -18.37
CA THR A 171 14.28 -3.16 -17.85
C THR A 171 14.23 -1.95 -18.80
N ASP A 172 14.40 -2.16 -20.10
CA ASP A 172 14.30 -1.10 -21.11
C ASP A 172 12.91 -0.49 -21.19
N SER A 173 11.87 -1.32 -21.13
CA SER A 173 10.48 -0.84 -21.14
C SER A 173 10.11 -0.07 -19.88
N LEU A 174 10.77 -0.32 -18.74
CA LEU A 174 10.53 0.41 -17.48
C LEU A 174 11.19 1.79 -17.42
N ARG A 175 11.93 2.22 -18.46
CA ARG A 175 12.60 3.54 -18.48
C ARG A 175 11.67 4.74 -18.33
N PHE A 176 10.37 4.58 -18.64
CA PHE A 176 9.37 5.63 -18.47
C PHE A 176 8.64 5.55 -17.12
N LEU A 177 8.96 4.58 -16.25
CA LEU A 177 8.39 4.45 -14.92
C LEU A 177 9.23 5.25 -13.91
N THR A 178 9.01 6.56 -13.85
CA THR A 178 9.61 7.42 -12.83
C THR A 178 8.54 8.24 -12.13
N THR A 179 8.82 8.64 -10.89
CA THR A 179 7.93 9.51 -10.12
C THR A 179 7.70 10.81 -10.86
N ARG A 180 8.74 11.39 -11.48
CA ARG A 180 8.62 12.63 -12.26
C ARG A 180 7.64 12.48 -13.43
N GLN A 181 7.83 11.46 -14.27
CA GLN A 181 6.96 11.19 -15.41
C GLN A 181 5.50 10.99 -15.00
N SER A 182 5.27 10.29 -13.88
CA SER A 182 3.92 10.05 -13.36
C SER A 182 3.24 11.31 -12.77
N LEU A 183 4.02 12.30 -12.33
CA LEU A 183 3.51 13.59 -11.90
C LEU A 183 3.20 14.49 -13.10
N ASP A 184 4.07 14.45 -14.12
CA ASP A 184 3.82 15.11 -15.40
C ASP A 184 2.56 14.55 -16.09
N ASP A 185 2.28 13.25 -15.96
CA ASP A 185 1.00 12.65 -16.41
C ASP A 185 -0.20 13.33 -15.77
N GLY A 186 -0.21 13.47 -14.44
CA GLY A 186 -1.30 14.09 -13.71
C GLY A 186 -1.49 15.55 -14.10
N ALA A 187 -0.38 16.28 -14.30
CA ALA A 187 -0.44 17.68 -14.75
C ALA A 187 -0.91 17.81 -16.21
N HIS A 188 -0.46 16.91 -17.10
CA HIS A 188 -0.91 16.86 -18.49
C HIS A 188 -2.39 16.47 -18.58
N PHE A 189 -2.84 15.50 -17.78
CA PHE A 189 -4.24 15.12 -17.68
C PHE A 189 -5.10 16.31 -17.22
N ALA A 190 -4.74 16.97 -16.11
CA ALA A 190 -5.48 18.12 -15.60
C ALA A 190 -5.57 19.28 -16.60
N ARG A 191 -4.55 19.45 -17.45
CA ARG A 191 -4.51 20.49 -18.49
C ARG A 191 -5.37 20.19 -19.71
N ASN A 192 -5.58 18.92 -20.04
CA ASN A 192 -6.08 18.54 -21.36
C ASN A 192 -7.31 17.64 -21.33
N VAL A 193 -7.71 17.12 -20.17
CA VAL A 193 -8.85 16.21 -20.10
C VAL A 193 -10.13 16.89 -20.58
N VAL A 194 -10.93 16.12 -21.33
CA VAL A 194 -12.31 16.43 -21.67
C VAL A 194 -13.14 15.27 -21.14
N LEU A 195 -13.96 15.53 -20.12
CA LEU A 195 -14.77 14.49 -19.49
C LEU A 195 -16.06 14.27 -20.29
N PRO A 196 -16.40 13.02 -20.65
CA PRO A 196 -17.64 12.71 -21.35
C PRO A 196 -18.89 13.26 -20.63
N GLY A 197 -19.72 13.99 -21.35
CA GLY A 197 -20.92 14.66 -20.82
C GLY A 197 -20.67 16.03 -20.16
N LEU A 198 -19.40 16.45 -20.03
CA LEU A 198 -19.00 17.77 -19.51
C LEU A 198 -18.19 18.58 -20.53
N GLU A 199 -18.29 18.29 -21.83
CA GLU A 199 -17.54 18.95 -22.90
C GLU A 199 -17.81 20.46 -23.00
N HIS A 200 -18.95 20.91 -22.47
CA HIS A 200 -19.38 22.30 -22.43
C HIS A 200 -18.90 23.07 -21.20
N VAL A 201 -18.16 22.40 -20.29
CA VAL A 201 -17.65 22.98 -19.05
C VAL A 201 -16.12 23.13 -19.15
N ASP A 202 -15.61 24.31 -18.81
CA ASP A 202 -14.17 24.56 -18.65
C ASP A 202 -13.65 23.95 -17.34
N ILE A 203 -13.25 22.68 -17.41
CA ILE A 203 -12.66 21.95 -16.27
C ILE A 203 -11.13 21.91 -16.30
N GLN A 204 -10.49 22.41 -17.35
CA GLN A 204 -9.04 22.27 -17.55
C GLN A 204 -8.24 23.25 -16.67
N ALA A 205 -7.05 22.83 -16.26
CA ALA A 205 -6.10 23.66 -15.51
C ALA A 205 -4.98 24.21 -16.44
N PRO A 206 -4.38 25.38 -16.15
CA PRO A 206 -4.92 26.42 -15.30
C PRO A 206 -6.15 27.05 -15.96
N GLY A 207 -7.21 27.28 -15.20
CA GLY A 207 -8.46 27.79 -15.74
C GLY A 207 -9.40 28.30 -14.66
N SER A 208 -10.70 28.27 -14.95
CA SER A 208 -11.74 28.70 -14.02
C SER A 208 -12.09 27.67 -12.94
N THR A 209 -11.53 26.46 -13.04
CA THR A 209 -11.78 25.32 -12.16
C THR A 209 -10.54 24.98 -11.31
N PRO A 210 -10.63 24.99 -9.96
CA PRO A 210 -9.51 24.60 -9.10
C PRO A 210 -9.37 23.08 -9.02
N TRP A 211 -8.14 22.58 -9.20
CA TRP A 211 -7.81 21.17 -9.04
C TRP A 211 -7.13 20.91 -7.69
N ILE A 212 -7.54 19.85 -7.00
CA ILE A 212 -6.92 19.37 -5.76
C ILE A 212 -6.41 17.96 -6.01
N TYR A 213 -5.11 17.76 -5.82
CA TYR A 213 -4.48 16.45 -5.93
C TYR A 213 -4.63 15.69 -4.61
N TYR A 214 -5.03 14.43 -4.66
CA TYR A 214 -5.22 13.57 -3.49
C TYR A 214 -4.47 12.25 -3.69
N GLY A 215 -3.88 11.70 -2.63
CA GLY A 215 -3.44 10.31 -2.63
C GLY A 215 -3.05 9.80 -1.24
N GLY A 216 -3.03 8.47 -1.10
CA GLY A 216 -2.54 7.72 0.05
C GLY A 216 -1.16 7.09 -0.22
N SER A 217 -0.31 6.89 0.81
CA SER A 217 0.98 6.18 0.63
C SER A 217 1.93 6.91 -0.34
N TYR A 218 2.51 6.20 -1.31
CA TYR A 218 3.28 6.78 -2.42
C TYR A 218 2.45 7.79 -3.22
N ALA A 219 1.15 7.55 -3.47
CA ALA A 219 0.28 8.54 -4.09
C ALA A 219 0.09 9.78 -3.21
N GLY A 220 0.18 9.66 -1.88
CA GLY A 220 0.21 10.79 -0.96
C GLY A 220 1.50 11.61 -1.09
N ALA A 221 2.64 10.95 -1.23
CA ALA A 221 3.89 11.63 -1.57
C ALA A 221 3.77 12.35 -2.93
N LYS A 222 3.12 11.73 -3.92
CA LYS A 222 2.79 12.38 -5.21
C LYS A 222 1.87 13.59 -5.02
N ALA A 223 0.86 13.55 -4.16
CA ALA A 223 0.00 14.71 -3.90
C ALA A 223 0.79 15.91 -3.35
N ALA A 224 1.71 15.66 -2.42
CA ALA A 224 2.62 16.67 -1.90
C ALA A 224 3.56 17.23 -2.98
N LEU A 225 4.15 16.35 -3.80
CA LEU A 225 5.02 16.74 -4.91
C LEU A 225 4.26 17.51 -6.00
N ALA A 226 3.08 17.06 -6.39
CA ALA A 226 2.23 17.69 -7.39
C ALA A 226 1.87 19.12 -6.98
N ARG A 227 1.44 19.30 -5.72
CA ARG A 227 1.17 20.63 -5.17
C ARG A 227 2.38 21.55 -5.24
N LYS A 228 3.58 21.05 -4.90
CA LYS A 228 4.82 21.85 -4.87
C LYS A 228 5.39 22.15 -6.26
N LEU A 229 5.31 21.19 -7.18
CA LEU A 229 5.95 21.24 -8.50
C LEU A 229 5.07 21.86 -9.59
N PHE A 230 3.74 21.75 -9.47
CA PHE A 230 2.79 22.30 -10.44
C PHE A 230 1.77 23.21 -9.76
N PRO A 231 2.22 24.29 -9.09
CA PRO A 231 1.32 25.12 -8.30
C PRO A 231 0.36 25.99 -9.12
N ASP A 232 0.62 26.11 -10.42
CA ASP A 232 -0.29 26.68 -11.42
C ASP A 232 -1.42 25.72 -11.78
N VAL A 233 -1.19 24.41 -11.70
CA VAL A 233 -2.17 23.35 -12.05
C VAL A 233 -3.01 22.99 -10.83
N PHE A 234 -2.36 22.62 -9.73
CA PHE A 234 -3.04 22.14 -8.53
C PHE A 234 -3.15 23.29 -7.51
N ALA A 235 -4.39 23.66 -7.19
CA ALA A 235 -4.73 24.68 -6.19
C ALA A 235 -4.44 24.18 -4.76
N GLY A 236 -4.60 22.88 -4.52
CA GLY A 236 -4.38 22.23 -3.23
C GLY A 236 -3.84 20.80 -3.39
N GLY A 237 -3.31 20.24 -2.30
CA GLY A 237 -2.88 18.84 -2.22
C GLY A 237 -3.28 18.23 -0.88
N ILE A 238 -3.82 17.01 -0.89
CA ILE A 238 -4.13 16.24 0.32
C ILE A 238 -3.29 14.97 0.28
N ALA A 239 -2.33 14.89 1.20
CA ALA A 239 -1.32 13.85 1.25
C ALA A 239 -1.60 12.95 2.47
N SER A 240 -2.34 11.86 2.25
CA SER A 240 -2.69 10.89 3.29
C SER A 240 -1.62 9.81 3.42
N SER A 241 -1.22 9.44 4.65
CA SER A 241 -0.14 8.48 4.93
C SER A 241 1.09 8.70 4.05
N ALA A 242 1.47 9.96 3.83
CA ALA A 242 2.28 10.35 2.69
C ALA A 242 3.77 10.11 2.96
N VAL A 243 4.34 9.13 2.28
CA VAL A 243 5.76 8.72 2.43
C VAL A 243 6.72 9.70 1.74
N THR A 244 6.72 10.97 2.14
CA THR A 244 7.52 12.02 1.48
C THR A 244 9.03 11.85 1.64
N ALA A 245 9.48 11.01 2.59
CA ALA A 245 10.87 10.62 2.75
C ALA A 245 11.13 9.26 2.10
N ALA A 246 11.92 9.24 1.03
CA ALA A 246 12.51 8.03 0.46
C ALA A 246 13.64 7.55 1.37
N ILE A 247 13.60 6.29 1.80
CA ILE A 247 14.51 5.72 2.81
C ILE A 247 15.01 4.39 2.31
N GLU A 248 16.33 4.23 2.13
CA GLU A 248 16.87 2.98 1.61
C GLU A 248 16.71 1.81 2.59
N ASP A 249 17.29 1.92 3.78
CA ASP A 249 17.17 0.93 4.86
C ASP A 249 16.00 1.29 5.78
N TYR A 250 14.84 0.65 5.60
CA TYR A 250 13.57 1.03 6.24
C TYR A 250 13.09 0.02 7.27
N TRP A 251 13.97 -0.31 8.22
CA TRP A 251 13.65 -1.17 9.36
C TRP A 251 12.58 -0.58 10.29
N GLN A 252 12.43 0.76 10.29
CA GLN A 252 11.46 1.47 11.14
C GLN A 252 10.00 1.14 10.79
N TYR A 253 9.73 0.49 9.66
CA TYR A 253 8.41 -0.06 9.34
C TYR A 253 7.83 -0.90 10.49
N TYR A 254 8.68 -1.64 11.20
CA TYR A 254 8.28 -2.51 12.31
C TYR A 254 8.11 -1.76 13.64
N GLU A 255 8.55 -0.51 13.77
CA GLU A 255 8.50 0.23 15.04
C GLU A 255 7.08 0.55 15.50
N PRO A 256 6.15 1.02 14.65
CA PRO A 256 4.77 1.22 15.06
C PRO A 256 4.10 -0.06 15.56
N ILE A 257 4.45 -1.22 14.97
CA ILE A 257 3.97 -2.54 15.42
C ILE A 257 4.55 -2.86 16.79
N ARG A 258 5.87 -2.69 16.97
CA ARG A 258 6.56 -2.96 18.24
C ARG A 258 6.06 -2.07 19.38
N GLN A 259 5.74 -0.82 19.08
CA GLN A 259 5.36 0.17 20.08
C GLN A 259 3.87 0.08 20.47
N ASN A 260 3.00 -0.35 19.56
CA ASN A 260 1.54 -0.29 19.77
C ASN A 260 0.84 -1.66 19.71
N GLY A 261 1.54 -2.73 19.33
CA GLY A 261 0.99 -4.09 19.37
C GLY A 261 0.75 -4.58 20.80
N PRO A 262 -0.04 -5.66 20.99
CA PRO A 262 -0.27 -6.24 22.32
C PRO A 262 1.06 -6.55 23.03
N PRO A 263 1.36 -5.99 24.22
CA PRO A 263 2.70 -6.06 24.81
C PRO A 263 3.24 -7.48 24.95
N GLU A 264 2.40 -8.41 25.41
CA GLU A 264 2.78 -9.81 25.54
C GLU A 264 3.13 -10.48 24.20
N CYS A 265 2.41 -10.14 23.13
CA CYS A 265 2.70 -10.62 21.78
C CYS A 265 4.06 -10.09 21.29
N ILE A 266 4.31 -8.80 21.49
CA ILE A 266 5.56 -8.13 21.09
C ILE A 266 6.76 -8.72 21.82
N ASP A 267 6.68 -8.87 23.15
CA ASP A 267 7.76 -9.46 23.94
C ASP A 267 8.07 -10.89 23.49
N ARG A 268 7.04 -11.67 23.17
CA ARG A 268 7.19 -13.03 22.63
C ARG A 268 7.86 -13.03 21.27
N LEU A 269 7.46 -12.15 20.36
CA LEU A 269 8.06 -12.04 19.04
C LEU A 269 9.54 -11.70 19.13
N VAL A 270 9.92 -10.69 19.91
CA VAL A 270 11.33 -10.30 20.10
C VAL A 270 12.16 -11.49 20.63
N ASN A 271 11.65 -12.18 21.66
CA ASN A 271 12.35 -13.32 22.26
C ASN A 271 12.44 -14.53 21.32
N HIS A 272 11.36 -14.89 20.63
CA HIS A 272 11.34 -16.01 19.69
C HIS A 272 12.25 -15.74 18.49
N THR A 273 12.23 -14.53 17.94
CA THR A 273 13.10 -14.11 16.86
C THR A 273 14.57 -14.20 17.26
N SER A 274 14.94 -13.72 18.45
CA SER A 274 16.31 -13.85 18.98
C SER A 274 16.75 -15.31 19.16
N LEU A 275 15.84 -16.18 19.65
CA LEU A 275 16.11 -17.62 19.77
C LEU A 275 16.31 -18.28 18.41
N ILE A 276 15.48 -17.97 17.41
CA ILE A 276 15.61 -18.48 16.04
C ILE A 276 16.95 -18.06 15.45
N ASP A 277 17.32 -16.78 15.56
CA ASP A 277 18.61 -16.28 15.07
C ASP A 277 19.78 -17.00 15.74
N SER A 278 19.69 -17.22 17.06
CA SER A 278 20.70 -17.95 17.82
C SER A 278 20.84 -19.40 17.34
N LEU A 279 19.72 -20.09 17.04
CA LEU A 279 19.72 -21.46 16.54
C LEU A 279 20.27 -21.57 15.11
N LEU A 280 19.90 -20.64 14.23
CA LEU A 280 20.40 -20.59 12.85
C LEU A 280 21.92 -20.29 12.80
N ALA A 281 22.42 -19.47 13.74
CA ALA A 281 23.84 -19.14 13.84
C ALA A 281 24.77 -20.33 14.10
N TYR A 282 24.27 -21.47 14.61
CA TYR A 282 25.07 -22.69 14.75
C TYR A 282 25.45 -23.33 13.41
N GLN A 283 24.73 -23.01 12.34
CA GLN A 283 24.98 -23.52 10.98
C GLN A 283 25.06 -25.06 10.91
N GLN A 284 24.26 -25.75 11.73
CA GLN A 284 24.18 -27.22 11.75
C GLN A 284 23.02 -27.67 10.86
N PRO A 285 23.25 -28.38 9.73
CA PRO A 285 22.19 -28.72 8.77
C PRO A 285 21.01 -29.52 9.37
N ALA A 286 21.30 -30.48 10.25
CA ALA A 286 20.25 -31.26 10.91
C ALA A 286 19.38 -30.39 11.83
N LEU A 287 19.99 -29.45 12.57
CA LEU A 287 19.31 -28.54 13.48
C LEU A 287 18.47 -27.51 12.72
N THR A 288 19.05 -26.89 11.69
CA THR A 288 18.37 -25.88 10.86
C THR A 288 17.20 -26.50 10.10
N THR A 289 17.37 -27.69 9.52
CA THR A 289 16.28 -28.42 8.84
C THR A 289 15.17 -28.80 9.82
N ALA A 290 15.51 -29.30 11.01
CA ALA A 290 14.52 -29.64 12.03
C ALA A 290 13.76 -28.40 12.51
N LEU A 291 14.46 -27.29 12.77
CA LEU A 291 13.86 -26.01 13.13
C LEU A 291 12.89 -25.54 12.05
N LYS A 292 13.32 -25.45 10.78
CA LYS A 292 12.46 -25.06 9.66
C LYS A 292 11.26 -26.00 9.52
N GLY A 293 11.49 -27.31 9.62
CA GLY A 293 10.47 -28.35 9.57
C GLY A 293 9.39 -28.18 10.64
N TYR A 294 9.76 -27.69 11.82
CA TYR A 294 8.81 -27.42 12.90
C TYR A 294 7.77 -26.36 12.53
N PHE A 295 8.18 -25.34 11.78
CA PHE A 295 7.32 -24.30 11.22
C PHE A 295 6.60 -24.74 9.93
N GLY A 296 6.78 -26.00 9.51
CA GLY A 296 6.27 -26.51 8.24
C GLY A 296 7.05 -26.00 7.02
N LEU A 297 8.26 -25.46 7.19
CA LEU A 297 9.09 -24.84 6.15
C LEU A 297 10.41 -25.60 5.92
N GLY A 298 10.45 -26.90 6.26
CA GLY A 298 11.67 -27.72 6.29
C GLY A 298 12.43 -27.82 4.95
N ASN A 299 11.74 -27.58 3.83
CA ASN A 299 12.32 -27.66 2.49
C ASN A 299 12.66 -26.26 1.91
N VAL A 300 12.65 -25.21 2.74
CA VAL A 300 13.18 -23.89 2.36
C VAL A 300 14.70 -23.92 2.55
N THR A 301 15.45 -23.78 1.46
CA THR A 301 16.90 -23.94 1.45
C THR A 301 17.59 -22.80 2.22
N SER A 302 17.22 -21.54 1.94
CA SER A 302 17.82 -20.36 2.56
C SER A 302 17.27 -20.10 3.97
N ASP A 303 18.15 -19.81 4.92
CA ASP A 303 17.75 -19.41 6.28
C ASP A 303 17.07 -18.04 6.28
N ALA A 304 17.50 -17.12 5.42
CA ALA A 304 16.89 -15.81 5.27
C ALA A 304 15.48 -15.88 4.66
N ASP A 305 15.25 -16.79 3.71
CA ASP A 305 13.91 -17.02 3.12
C ASP A 305 12.95 -17.62 4.16
N PHE A 306 13.45 -18.54 4.98
CA PHE A 306 12.69 -19.11 6.10
C PHE A 306 12.22 -18.01 7.06
N VAL A 307 13.12 -17.18 7.58
CA VAL A 307 12.75 -16.13 8.54
C VAL A 307 11.99 -14.97 7.89
N ASN A 308 12.13 -14.75 6.59
CA ASN A 308 11.27 -13.82 5.85
C ASN A 308 9.82 -14.29 5.82
N ALA A 309 9.58 -15.60 5.64
CA ALA A 309 8.23 -16.17 5.73
C ALA A 309 7.60 -15.96 7.12
N LEU A 310 8.42 -15.97 8.18
CA LEU A 310 7.95 -15.70 9.55
C LEU A 310 7.51 -14.24 9.77
N ALA A 311 7.97 -13.30 8.96
CA ALA A 311 7.60 -11.89 9.05
C ALA A 311 6.24 -11.56 8.40
N ILE A 312 5.69 -12.45 7.57
CA ILE A 312 4.43 -12.23 6.82
C ILE A 312 3.26 -11.78 7.73
N PRO A 313 3.02 -12.38 8.92
CA PRO A 313 1.91 -11.97 9.77
C PRO A 313 1.99 -10.50 10.23
N LEU A 314 3.18 -9.92 10.31
CA LEU A 314 3.37 -8.53 10.72
C LEU A 314 2.79 -7.54 9.68
N GLY A 315 2.77 -7.91 8.40
CA GLY A 315 2.17 -7.11 7.34
C GLY A 315 0.66 -6.87 7.50
N PHE A 316 -0.04 -7.75 8.24
CA PHE A 316 -1.47 -7.54 8.53
C PHE A 316 -1.76 -6.32 9.41
N TRP A 317 -0.74 -5.78 10.09
CA TRP A 317 -0.87 -4.55 10.86
C TRP A 317 -1.26 -3.35 9.97
N GLN A 318 -0.63 -3.22 8.80
CA GLN A 318 -0.96 -2.19 7.82
C GLN A 318 -2.38 -2.39 7.26
N ALA A 319 -2.83 -3.65 7.15
CA ALA A 319 -4.13 -3.99 6.58
C ALA A 319 -5.32 -3.67 7.49
N ARG A 320 -5.08 -3.22 8.73
CA ARG A 320 -6.15 -2.77 9.65
C ARG A 320 -6.92 -1.59 9.05
N ASN A 321 -8.21 -1.57 9.32
CA ASN A 321 -9.08 -0.46 8.99
C ASN A 321 -10.17 -0.35 10.06
N TRP A 322 -10.64 0.86 10.32
CA TRP A 322 -11.78 1.09 11.20
C TRP A 322 -13.06 0.48 10.63
N ASP A 323 -13.16 0.34 9.30
CA ASP A 323 -14.20 -0.42 8.65
C ASP A 323 -13.81 -1.90 8.51
N HIS A 324 -14.40 -2.74 9.36
CA HIS A 324 -14.24 -4.20 9.34
C HIS A 324 -14.59 -4.89 8.01
N SER A 325 -15.34 -4.24 7.11
CA SER A 325 -15.67 -4.81 5.79
C SER A 325 -14.52 -4.71 4.79
N VAL A 326 -13.52 -3.84 5.05
CA VAL A 326 -12.34 -3.66 4.21
C VAL A 326 -11.02 -3.82 4.98
N GLY A 327 -11.06 -3.80 6.31
CA GLY A 327 -9.93 -4.04 7.20
C GLY A 327 -9.67 -5.51 7.53
N SER A 328 -8.48 -5.80 8.06
CA SER A 328 -8.07 -7.13 8.52
C SER A 328 -7.86 -7.19 10.03
N THR A 329 -8.30 -8.27 10.66
CA THR A 329 -8.07 -8.62 12.09
C THR A 329 -6.91 -9.59 12.29
N ARG A 330 -6.28 -10.06 11.20
CA ARG A 330 -5.33 -11.18 11.23
C ARG A 330 -4.08 -10.96 12.08
N PHE A 331 -3.62 -9.73 12.22
CA PHE A 331 -2.51 -9.43 13.13
C PHE A 331 -2.88 -9.78 14.58
N PHE A 332 -4.10 -9.45 15.00
CA PHE A 332 -4.57 -9.76 16.35
C PHE A 332 -4.82 -11.26 16.51
N GLU A 333 -5.39 -11.93 15.50
CA GLU A 333 -5.52 -13.40 15.49
C GLU A 333 -4.15 -14.09 15.61
N PHE A 334 -3.12 -13.56 14.94
CA PHE A 334 -1.74 -14.01 15.09
C PHE A 334 -1.23 -13.81 16.53
N CYS A 335 -1.42 -12.62 17.10
CA CYS A 335 -1.02 -12.35 18.48
C CYS A 335 -1.74 -13.22 19.51
N ASP A 336 -3.04 -13.45 19.34
CA ASP A 336 -3.83 -14.33 20.20
C ASP A 336 -3.30 -15.78 20.13
N ALA A 337 -2.93 -16.25 18.94
CA ALA A 337 -2.31 -17.55 18.76
C ALA A 337 -0.95 -17.63 19.47
N LEU A 338 -0.13 -16.59 19.42
CA LEU A 338 1.17 -16.53 20.12
C LEU A 338 1.04 -16.47 21.64
N ALA A 339 -0.07 -15.91 22.15
CA ALA A 339 -0.36 -15.83 23.57
C ALA A 339 -0.93 -17.15 24.14
N ALA A 340 -1.50 -18.02 23.30
CA ALA A 340 -2.10 -19.27 23.72
C ALA A 340 -1.10 -20.23 24.39
N ASN A 341 -1.56 -20.93 25.44
CA ASN A 341 -0.79 -22.00 26.07
C ASN A 341 -0.82 -23.24 25.17
N ALA A 342 0.23 -23.46 24.39
CA ALA A 342 0.38 -24.70 23.62
C ALA A 342 0.87 -25.85 24.51
N SER A 343 0.41 -27.06 24.21
CA SER A 343 0.89 -28.29 24.84
C SER A 343 2.36 -28.50 24.49
N LEU A 344 3.18 -28.83 25.50
CA LEU A 344 4.61 -29.12 25.37
C LEU A 344 4.94 -30.42 24.65
N ALA A 345 3.92 -31.26 24.40
CA ALA A 345 4.11 -32.49 23.66
C ALA A 345 4.71 -32.15 22.29
N HIS A 346 5.85 -32.76 21.93
CA HIS A 346 6.59 -32.68 20.66
C HIS A 346 7.86 -31.79 20.60
N ILE A 347 8.12 -30.91 21.57
CA ILE A 347 9.33 -30.05 21.49
C ILE A 347 10.57 -30.71 22.07
N SER A 348 10.39 -31.58 23.06
CA SER A 348 11.46 -32.41 23.63
C SER A 348 12.15 -33.31 22.60
N ASP A 349 11.50 -33.55 21.45
CA ASP A 349 12.00 -34.41 20.37
C ASP A 349 12.82 -33.64 19.33
N LEU A 350 12.71 -32.29 19.28
CA LEU A 350 13.39 -31.44 18.30
C LEU A 350 14.80 -31.03 18.74
N PHE A 351 15.02 -30.92 20.05
CA PHE A 351 16.29 -30.46 20.60
C PHE A 351 16.70 -31.36 21.76
N GLN A 352 17.89 -31.95 21.68
CA GLN A 352 18.43 -32.63 22.86
C GLN A 352 18.72 -31.59 23.95
N PRO A 353 18.44 -31.88 25.24
CA PRO A 353 18.70 -30.95 26.35
C PRO A 353 20.12 -30.36 26.37
N ALA A 354 21.11 -31.12 25.89
CA ALA A 354 22.50 -30.69 25.77
C ALA A 354 22.72 -29.59 24.71
N GLN A 355 21.92 -29.55 23.63
CA GLN A 355 21.99 -28.51 22.58
C GLN A 355 21.36 -27.20 23.05
N LEU A 356 20.31 -27.30 23.88
CA LEU A 356 19.63 -26.16 24.48
C LEU A 356 20.50 -25.50 25.57
N ALA A 357 21.19 -26.28 26.39
CA ALA A 357 22.00 -25.78 27.52
C ALA A 357 23.16 -24.83 27.14
N VAL A 358 23.53 -24.73 25.85
CA VAL A 358 24.65 -23.91 25.35
C VAL A 358 24.16 -22.59 24.74
N LEU A 359 22.84 -22.40 24.57
CA LEU A 359 22.29 -21.19 23.99
C LEU A 359 22.29 -20.03 25.00
N PRO A 360 23.00 -18.91 24.73
CA PRO A 360 23.06 -17.76 25.63
C PRO A 360 21.69 -17.07 25.79
N SER A 361 20.78 -17.29 24.85
CA SER A 361 19.47 -16.63 24.74
C SER A 361 18.31 -17.49 25.29
N LEU A 362 18.60 -18.61 25.97
CA LEU A 362 17.56 -19.50 26.47
C LEU A 362 16.90 -18.89 27.71
N PRO A 363 15.56 -18.71 27.74
CA PRO A 363 14.90 -18.10 28.90
C PRO A 363 15.08 -18.94 30.17
N GLN A 364 14.97 -18.31 31.35
CA GLN A 364 15.21 -18.96 32.64
C GLN A 364 14.31 -20.18 32.94
N ASP A 365 13.17 -20.31 32.25
CA ASP A 365 12.36 -21.54 32.22
C ASP A 365 12.28 -22.11 30.79
N PRO A 366 13.09 -23.13 30.47
CA PRO A 366 13.13 -23.77 29.15
C PRO A 366 11.79 -24.37 28.74
N ARG A 367 10.97 -24.89 29.66
CA ARG A 367 9.71 -25.55 29.31
C ARG A 367 8.67 -24.52 28.89
N THR A 368 8.53 -23.44 29.63
CA THR A 368 7.60 -22.37 29.23
C THR A 368 8.05 -21.69 27.93
N ALA A 369 9.36 -21.48 27.73
CA ALA A 369 9.90 -20.94 26.48
C ALA A 369 9.62 -21.83 25.26
N LEU A 370 9.84 -23.15 25.41
CA LEU A 370 9.58 -24.13 24.36
C LEU A 370 8.07 -24.20 24.05
N ALA A 371 7.19 -24.28 25.05
CA ALA A 371 5.73 -24.32 24.84
C ALA A 371 5.24 -23.15 23.98
N ARG A 372 5.75 -21.95 24.25
CA ARG A 372 5.36 -20.72 23.53
C ARG A 372 5.91 -20.69 22.10
N PHE A 373 7.07 -21.30 21.89
CA PHE A 373 7.63 -21.54 20.57
C PHE A 373 6.76 -22.46 19.71
N ALA A 374 6.06 -23.45 20.32
CA ALA A 374 5.11 -24.30 19.60
C ALA A 374 3.94 -23.56 19.00
N ALA A 375 3.35 -22.63 19.75
CA ALA A 375 2.19 -21.88 19.29
C ALA A 375 2.52 -21.06 18.03
N TYR A 376 3.71 -20.43 18.04
CA TYR A 376 4.21 -19.70 16.88
C TYR A 376 4.42 -20.61 15.66
N ALA A 377 5.11 -21.74 15.84
CA ALA A 377 5.34 -22.70 14.77
C ALA A 377 4.02 -23.30 14.22
N SER A 378 3.03 -23.54 15.09
CA SER A 378 1.70 -24.00 14.68
C SER A 378 1.00 -22.99 13.79
N TYR A 379 0.97 -21.71 14.21
CA TYR A 379 0.36 -20.65 13.41
C TYR A 379 1.00 -20.55 12.03
N ILE A 380 2.34 -20.52 11.97
CA ILE A 380 3.05 -20.43 10.69
C ILE A 380 2.74 -21.63 9.81
N ARG A 381 2.72 -22.85 10.36
CA ARG A 381 2.39 -24.06 9.60
C ARG A 381 0.96 -24.02 9.03
N GLU A 382 0.00 -23.59 9.85
CA GLU A 382 -1.44 -23.60 9.54
C GLU A 382 -1.90 -22.43 8.66
N HIS A 383 -1.19 -21.30 8.69
CA HIS A 383 -1.61 -20.09 8.00
C HIS A 383 -0.63 -19.61 6.92
N ILE A 384 0.67 -19.90 7.04
CA ILE A 384 1.70 -19.40 6.13
C ILE A 384 2.28 -20.52 5.26
N ALA A 385 2.78 -21.61 5.86
CA ALA A 385 3.40 -22.71 5.11
C ALA A 385 2.40 -23.38 4.15
N ILE A 386 1.14 -23.52 4.56
CA ILE A 386 0.05 -24.09 3.76
C ILE A 386 -0.27 -23.31 2.47
N LEU A 387 0.20 -22.07 2.36
CA LEU A 387 0.02 -21.28 1.15
C LEU A 387 0.81 -21.87 -0.02
N CYS A 388 1.93 -22.53 0.27
CA CYS A 388 2.65 -23.31 -0.72
C CYS A 388 1.93 -24.65 -0.96
N PRO A 389 1.54 -24.97 -2.20
CA PRO A 389 0.96 -26.26 -2.54
C PRO A 389 1.87 -27.43 -2.12
N PRO A 390 1.31 -28.56 -1.68
CA PRO A 390 2.11 -29.72 -1.28
C PRO A 390 2.92 -30.34 -2.44
N ASP A 391 2.51 -30.09 -3.69
CA ASP A 391 3.18 -30.52 -4.92
C ASP A 391 4.22 -29.52 -5.44
N THR A 392 4.37 -28.36 -4.80
CA THR A 392 5.32 -27.32 -5.17
C THR A 392 6.50 -27.28 -4.19
N ALA A 393 7.72 -27.15 -4.72
CA ALA A 393 8.91 -26.95 -3.88
C ALA A 393 8.79 -25.66 -3.05
N GLN A 394 9.10 -25.72 -1.76
CA GLN A 394 8.93 -24.55 -0.88
C GLN A 394 9.80 -23.36 -1.29
N ASP A 395 10.97 -23.59 -1.88
CA ASP A 395 11.80 -22.53 -2.47
C ASP A 395 11.11 -21.81 -3.64
N HIS A 396 10.21 -22.46 -4.39
CA HIS A 396 9.42 -21.77 -5.42
C HIS A 396 8.37 -20.85 -4.84
N CYS A 397 7.96 -21.07 -3.58
CA CYS A 397 6.98 -20.26 -2.89
C CYS A 397 7.66 -19.16 -2.08
N PHE A 398 8.59 -19.53 -1.20
CA PHE A 398 9.21 -18.65 -0.21
C PHE A 398 10.59 -18.13 -0.63
N GLY A 399 11.20 -18.75 -1.63
CA GLY A 399 12.53 -18.39 -2.10
C GLY A 399 12.55 -17.03 -2.77
N THR A 400 13.67 -16.34 -2.63
CA THR A 400 13.85 -14.99 -3.21
C THR A 400 15.06 -14.94 -4.13
N ASP A 401 15.39 -16.06 -4.77
CA ASP A 401 16.52 -16.19 -5.70
C ASP A 401 16.14 -16.20 -7.18
N GLN A 402 14.86 -16.36 -7.49
CA GLN A 402 14.34 -16.36 -8.86
C GLN A 402 13.26 -15.29 -9.03
N TYR A 403 13.52 -14.34 -9.92
CA TYR A 403 12.57 -13.31 -10.32
C TYR A 403 12.40 -13.40 -11.83
N SER A 404 11.33 -14.04 -12.27
CA SER A 404 10.97 -14.20 -13.68
C SER A 404 9.67 -13.46 -13.98
N GLY A 405 9.44 -13.10 -15.24
CA GLY A 405 8.21 -12.45 -15.68
C GLY A 405 8.47 -11.01 -16.12
N ASP A 406 8.06 -10.72 -17.35
CA ASP A 406 8.11 -9.41 -18.00
C ASP A 406 6.75 -9.09 -18.62
N GLU A 407 5.72 -9.88 -18.36
CA GLU A 407 4.40 -9.64 -18.91
C GLU A 407 3.73 -8.49 -18.16
N LEU A 408 2.81 -7.77 -18.81
CA LEU A 408 2.09 -6.68 -18.14
C LEU A 408 1.36 -7.15 -16.88
N ASP A 409 0.90 -8.40 -16.85
CA ASP A 409 0.27 -9.03 -15.68
C ASP A 409 1.18 -9.14 -14.44
N ASP A 410 2.50 -8.97 -14.60
CA ASP A 410 3.48 -8.98 -13.49
C ASP A 410 3.60 -7.61 -12.79
N TYR A 411 2.84 -6.59 -13.20
CA TYR A 411 3.00 -5.21 -12.72
C TYR A 411 2.91 -5.06 -11.19
N GLU A 412 2.05 -5.83 -10.52
CA GLU A 412 1.80 -5.71 -9.08
C GLU A 412 3.08 -5.84 -8.23
N TRP A 413 3.98 -6.74 -8.62
CA TRP A 413 5.26 -6.89 -7.92
C TRP A 413 6.39 -6.16 -8.66
N LYS A 414 6.38 -6.14 -10.00
CA LYS A 414 7.53 -5.70 -10.79
C LYS A 414 7.63 -4.18 -10.92
N SER A 415 6.51 -3.49 -11.17
CA SER A 415 6.49 -2.03 -11.32
C SER A 415 6.91 -1.34 -10.02
N TRP A 416 6.36 -1.78 -8.88
CA TRP A 416 6.72 -1.20 -7.59
C TRP A 416 8.16 -1.55 -7.18
N ALA A 417 8.60 -2.80 -7.39
CA ALA A 417 10.00 -3.18 -7.16
C ALA A 417 10.96 -2.31 -7.98
N TYR A 418 10.62 -1.97 -9.23
CA TYR A 418 11.44 -1.07 -10.04
C TYR A 418 11.54 0.33 -9.42
N GLN A 419 10.43 0.91 -8.97
CA GLN A 419 10.42 2.22 -8.31
C GLN A 419 11.22 2.21 -6.99
N VAL A 420 11.05 1.17 -6.19
CA VAL A 420 11.85 0.90 -4.97
C VAL A 420 13.34 0.84 -5.29
N CYS A 421 13.71 0.10 -6.35
CA CYS A 421 15.10 -0.08 -6.74
C CYS A 421 15.75 1.14 -7.42
N THR A 422 14.97 2.11 -7.90
CA THR A 422 15.46 3.28 -8.63
C THR A 422 15.40 4.58 -7.83
N GLU A 423 14.28 4.89 -7.19
CA GLU A 423 14.03 6.22 -6.59
C GLU A 423 13.68 6.19 -5.09
N TRP A 424 13.07 5.11 -4.59
CA TRP A 424 12.38 5.14 -3.29
C TRP A 424 13.11 4.41 -2.15
N GLY A 425 13.74 3.26 -2.44
CA GLY A 425 14.19 2.34 -1.40
C GLY A 425 13.01 1.65 -0.73
N TYR A 426 12.98 1.65 0.59
CA TYR A 426 12.07 0.90 1.46
C TYR A 426 12.39 -0.58 1.55
N PHE A 427 13.68 -0.89 1.66
CA PHE A 427 14.14 -2.23 1.99
C PHE A 427 13.87 -2.51 3.47
N ILE A 428 12.72 -3.13 3.74
CA ILE A 428 12.20 -3.37 5.10
C ILE A 428 12.89 -4.61 5.69
N GLY A 429 13.79 -4.37 6.64
CA GLY A 429 14.57 -5.42 7.31
C GLY A 429 14.60 -5.27 8.83
N ALA A 430 15.55 -5.96 9.46
CA ALA A 430 15.81 -5.79 10.88
C ALA A 430 16.58 -4.49 11.17
N PRO A 431 16.50 -3.94 12.40
CA PRO A 431 17.31 -2.78 12.77
C PRO A 431 18.80 -3.06 12.54
N PRO A 432 19.60 -2.06 12.14
CA PRO A 432 21.05 -2.23 12.04
C PRO A 432 21.73 -2.30 13.41
N ASP A 433 21.19 -1.60 14.42
CA ASP A 433 21.66 -1.67 15.80
C ASP A 433 21.22 -2.99 16.45
N ARG A 434 22.21 -3.75 16.95
CA ARG A 434 21.99 -5.06 17.59
C ARG A 434 21.36 -4.95 18.98
N GLU A 435 21.55 -3.83 19.66
CA GLU A 435 20.97 -3.59 20.98
C GLU A 435 19.49 -3.18 20.88
N HIS A 436 19.04 -2.69 19.71
CA HIS A 436 17.66 -2.33 19.49
C HIS A 436 16.77 -3.59 19.35
N PRO A 437 15.68 -3.76 20.11
CA PRO A 437 14.81 -4.95 20.00
C PRO A 437 14.24 -5.14 18.59
N SER A 438 14.30 -6.36 18.04
CA SER A 438 13.83 -6.64 16.68
C SER A 438 12.63 -7.60 16.66
N LEU A 439 11.59 -7.25 15.90
CA LEU A 439 10.45 -8.16 15.64
C LEU A 439 10.81 -9.24 14.60
N VAL A 440 11.76 -8.95 13.72
CA VAL A 440 12.18 -9.82 12.62
C VAL A 440 13.64 -10.24 12.73
N SER A 441 13.99 -11.36 12.10
CA SER A 441 15.34 -11.92 12.15
C SER A 441 16.39 -10.95 11.61
N ARG A 442 17.56 -10.92 12.24
CA ARG A 442 18.73 -10.15 11.78
C ARG A 442 19.31 -10.64 10.45
N LEU A 443 18.85 -11.78 9.93
CA LEU A 443 19.18 -12.23 8.57
C LEU A 443 18.50 -11.39 7.50
N LEU A 444 17.41 -10.68 7.83
CA LEU A 444 16.72 -9.75 6.93
C LEU A 444 17.47 -8.43 6.85
N THR A 445 18.65 -8.47 6.23
CA THR A 445 19.50 -7.30 5.99
C THR A 445 19.05 -6.52 4.75
N THR A 446 19.52 -5.27 4.61
CA THR A 446 19.32 -4.47 3.39
C THR A 446 19.86 -5.19 2.14
N ASP A 447 20.95 -5.96 2.23
CA ASP A 447 21.45 -6.74 1.09
C ASP A 447 20.50 -7.88 0.69
N TYR A 448 19.93 -8.57 1.69
CA TYR A 448 18.92 -9.60 1.45
C TYR A 448 17.65 -9.01 0.82
N THR A 449 17.13 -7.91 1.35
CA THR A 449 15.86 -7.31 0.90
C THR A 449 15.99 -6.53 -0.40
N SER A 450 17.18 -5.98 -0.71
CA SER A 450 17.45 -5.30 -1.99
C SER A 450 17.90 -6.23 -3.12
N LYS A 451 18.10 -7.53 -2.86
CA LYS A 451 18.61 -8.46 -3.90
C LYS A 451 17.72 -8.55 -5.13
N ILE A 452 16.41 -8.30 -4.98
CA ILE A 452 15.46 -8.19 -6.09
C ILE A 452 15.94 -7.19 -7.15
N CYS A 453 16.57 -6.09 -6.75
CA CYS A 453 17.01 -5.05 -7.67
C CYS A 453 18.03 -5.57 -8.68
N ARG A 454 18.97 -6.41 -8.22
CA ARG A 454 20.01 -6.99 -9.08
C ARG A 454 19.54 -8.23 -9.84
N LYS A 455 18.53 -8.95 -9.31
CA LYS A 455 18.06 -10.22 -9.88
C LYS A 455 16.87 -10.08 -10.84
N ALA A 456 15.99 -9.10 -10.62
CA ALA A 456 14.79 -8.90 -11.44
C ALA A 456 15.00 -7.93 -12.61
N PHE A 457 16.03 -7.07 -12.54
CA PHE A 457 16.27 -5.99 -13.49
C PHE A 457 17.69 -6.06 -14.05
N MET A 458 17.94 -7.07 -14.89
CA MET A 458 19.19 -7.16 -15.65
C MET A 458 19.35 -5.90 -16.53
N PRO A 459 20.56 -5.35 -16.70
CA PRO A 459 20.78 -4.19 -17.57
C PRO A 459 20.25 -4.45 -18.99
N GLY A 460 19.46 -3.51 -19.50
CA GLY A 460 19.01 -3.49 -20.88
C GLY A 460 19.90 -2.60 -21.76
N GLU A 461 19.50 -2.39 -23.01
CA GLU A 461 20.24 -1.56 -23.97
C GLU A 461 20.00 -0.06 -23.74
N LEU A 462 18.81 0.31 -23.26
CA LEU A 462 18.34 1.67 -23.09
C LEU A 462 18.27 2.11 -21.63
N ASN A 463 18.20 1.14 -20.71
CA ASN A 463 17.98 1.41 -19.30
C ASN A 463 18.71 0.41 -18.39
N SER A 464 19.03 0.87 -17.19
CA SER A 464 19.65 0.05 -16.15
C SER A 464 19.22 0.53 -14.78
N VAL A 465 18.93 -0.41 -13.88
CA VAL A 465 18.67 -0.10 -12.47
C VAL A 465 20.01 0.19 -11.77
N PRO A 466 20.13 1.28 -10.99
CA PRO A 466 21.35 1.62 -10.27
C PRO A 466 21.67 0.60 -9.18
N ALA A 467 22.92 0.55 -8.72
CA ALA A 467 23.34 -0.37 -7.66
C ALA A 467 22.62 -0.12 -6.32
N ARG A 468 22.22 1.13 -6.06
CA ARG A 468 21.41 1.58 -4.93
C ARG A 468 20.40 2.61 -5.43
N PRO A 469 19.19 2.69 -4.84
CA PRO A 469 18.19 3.69 -5.24
C PRO A 469 18.70 5.11 -4.98
N ASN A 470 18.40 6.02 -5.90
CA ASN A 470 18.76 7.43 -5.78
C ASN A 470 17.68 8.20 -4.98
N VAL A 471 17.62 7.97 -3.67
CA VAL A 471 16.61 8.58 -2.78
C VAL A 471 16.65 10.11 -2.75
N THR A 472 17.75 10.73 -3.18
CA THR A 472 17.89 12.19 -3.24
C THR A 472 16.91 12.84 -4.23
N VAL A 473 16.51 12.14 -5.30
CA VAL A 473 15.58 12.71 -6.30
C VAL A 473 14.21 13.02 -5.70
N ILE A 474 13.82 12.28 -4.66
CA ILE A 474 12.60 12.51 -3.88
C ILE A 474 12.89 13.44 -2.71
N ASN A 475 13.92 13.13 -1.92
CA ASN A 475 14.17 13.82 -0.65
C ASN A 475 14.54 15.30 -0.80
N GLN A 476 15.05 15.72 -1.96
CA GLN A 476 15.35 17.13 -2.25
C GLN A 476 14.12 18.07 -2.10
N TYR A 477 12.90 17.53 -2.15
CA TYR A 477 11.68 18.32 -2.00
C TYR A 477 11.23 18.56 -0.55
N GLY A 478 11.97 18.04 0.43
CA GLY A 478 11.80 18.37 1.84
C GLY A 478 11.75 17.15 2.78
N ALA A 479 11.52 15.95 2.25
CA ALA A 479 11.41 14.71 3.02
C ALA A 479 10.50 14.89 4.27
N PHE A 480 11.06 14.78 5.47
CA PHE A 480 10.34 14.98 6.74
C PHE A 480 9.86 16.42 6.98
N ASN A 481 10.56 17.41 6.41
CA ASN A 481 10.23 18.84 6.53
C ASN A 481 9.39 19.34 5.35
N PHE A 482 8.66 18.45 4.65
CA PHE A 482 7.84 18.85 3.52
C PHE A 482 6.73 19.82 3.96
N SER A 483 6.72 21.01 3.36
CA SER A 483 5.76 22.07 3.60
C SER A 483 5.56 22.86 2.32
N TYR A 484 4.30 23.27 2.09
CA TYR A 484 3.88 24.12 0.99
C TYR A 484 2.47 24.67 1.28
N PRO A 485 2.10 25.90 0.88
CA PRO A 485 0.74 26.40 1.08
C PRO A 485 -0.33 25.55 0.39
N ARG A 486 -1.47 25.34 1.07
CA ARG A 486 -2.59 24.50 0.62
C ARG A 486 -2.15 23.05 0.41
N LEU A 487 -1.41 22.52 1.38
CA LEU A 487 -0.97 21.14 1.44
C LEU A 487 -1.30 20.55 2.80
N ALA A 488 -2.15 19.53 2.82
CA ALA A 488 -2.49 18.79 4.03
C ALA A 488 -1.64 17.53 4.12
N PHE A 489 -1.20 17.19 5.34
CA PHE A 489 -0.71 15.86 5.70
C PHE A 489 -1.65 15.24 6.72
N ILE A 490 -2.10 14.01 6.45
CA ILE A 490 -3.05 13.27 7.29
C ILE A 490 -2.48 11.87 7.50
N ASP A 491 -2.04 11.54 8.71
CA ASP A 491 -1.36 10.27 8.98
C ASP A 491 -2.06 9.50 10.12
N GLY A 492 -1.97 8.17 10.10
CA GLY A 492 -2.37 7.33 11.22
C GLY A 492 -1.27 7.24 12.29
N SER A 493 -1.60 7.42 13.57
CA SER A 493 -0.58 7.37 14.65
C SER A 493 0.06 6.00 14.85
N GLU A 494 -0.57 4.95 14.32
CA GLU A 494 -0.09 3.56 14.37
C GLU A 494 0.22 3.01 12.96
N ASP A 495 0.29 3.87 11.95
CA ASP A 495 0.66 3.49 10.59
C ASP A 495 2.13 3.02 10.56
N PRO A 496 2.46 1.81 10.05
CA PRO A 496 3.85 1.38 9.89
C PRO A 496 4.67 2.35 9.03
N TRP A 497 4.02 3.11 8.14
CA TRP A 497 4.68 4.09 7.28
C TRP A 497 4.95 5.44 7.93
N ILE A 498 4.46 5.71 9.15
CA ILE A 498 4.60 7.02 9.81
C ILE A 498 6.06 7.52 9.84
N TYR A 499 7.02 6.61 9.97
CA TYR A 499 8.45 6.94 9.99
C TYR A 499 9.01 7.49 8.67
N ALA A 500 8.27 7.35 7.56
CA ALA A 500 8.59 7.93 6.25
C ALA A 500 7.78 9.19 5.91
N THR A 501 6.94 9.67 6.85
CA THR A 501 6.05 10.83 6.66
C THR A 501 6.58 12.07 7.39
N PRO A 502 6.02 13.27 7.14
CA PRO A 502 6.32 14.44 7.95
C PRO A 502 5.87 14.33 9.42
N HIS A 503 4.93 13.43 9.77
CA HIS A 503 4.58 13.13 11.16
C HIS A 503 5.57 12.17 11.84
N SER A 504 6.64 11.75 11.14
CA SER A 504 7.65 10.84 11.68
C SER A 504 8.20 11.31 13.03
N PRO A 505 8.36 10.40 14.01
CA PRO A 505 9.12 10.68 15.23
C PRO A 505 10.57 11.11 14.99
N LEU A 506 11.11 10.83 13.79
CA LEU A 506 12.45 11.23 13.36
C LEU A 506 12.47 12.60 12.66
N ALA A 507 11.33 13.25 12.47
CA ALA A 507 11.27 14.57 11.86
C ALA A 507 11.95 15.62 12.77
N PRO A 508 12.77 16.55 12.21
CA PRO A 508 13.48 17.57 12.99
C PRO A 508 12.58 18.44 13.90
N HIS A 509 11.32 18.62 13.52
CA HIS A 509 10.32 19.42 14.24
C HIS A 509 9.12 18.58 14.70
N HIS A 510 9.35 17.29 14.97
CA HIS A 510 8.30 16.38 15.44
C HIS A 510 7.54 16.98 16.64
N GLY A 511 6.21 16.97 16.54
CA GLY A 511 5.29 17.54 17.54
C GLY A 511 5.26 19.09 17.62
N GLN A 512 6.07 19.80 16.83
CA GLN A 512 6.15 21.27 16.87
C GLN A 512 5.36 21.94 15.74
N ARG A 513 5.14 21.25 14.62
CA ARG A 513 4.34 21.76 13.50
C ARG A 513 2.88 21.90 13.92
N ARG A 514 2.35 23.12 13.86
CA ARG A 514 0.94 23.40 14.13
C ARG A 514 0.11 23.12 12.88
N SER A 515 -1.01 22.43 13.06
CA SER A 515 -2.03 22.33 12.03
C SER A 515 -2.69 23.70 11.82
N THR A 516 -2.86 24.10 10.56
CA THR A 516 -3.57 25.33 10.16
C THR A 516 -4.50 25.02 9.01
N THR A 517 -5.42 25.92 8.67
CA THR A 517 -6.26 25.75 7.48
C THR A 517 -5.46 25.82 6.18
N SER A 518 -4.34 26.55 6.11
CA SER A 518 -3.49 26.60 4.90
C SER A 518 -2.55 25.40 4.79
N GLU A 519 -1.99 24.94 5.91
CA GLU A 519 -1.17 23.73 6.00
C GLU A 519 -1.70 22.80 7.09
N PRO A 520 -2.76 22.01 6.79
CA PRO A 520 -3.32 21.05 7.73
C PRO A 520 -2.32 19.95 8.05
N PHE A 521 -2.28 19.56 9.33
CA PHE A 521 -1.33 18.58 9.84
C PHE A 521 -2.05 17.70 10.86
N LEU A 522 -2.73 16.67 10.36
CA LEU A 522 -3.70 15.88 11.11
C LEU A 522 -3.14 14.49 11.41
N LEU A 523 -3.31 14.05 12.66
CA LEU A 523 -2.93 12.70 13.10
C LEU A 523 -4.17 11.97 13.61
N ILE A 524 -4.49 10.83 13.00
CA ILE A 524 -5.62 9.98 13.38
C ILE A 524 -5.16 9.04 14.49
N LYS A 525 -5.64 9.26 15.71
CA LYS A 525 -5.24 8.44 16.86
C LYS A 525 -5.70 6.99 16.71
N GLY A 526 -4.77 6.04 16.83
CA GLY A 526 -5.01 4.62 16.59
C GLY A 526 -5.17 4.26 15.12
N GLY A 527 -5.07 5.24 14.22
CA GLY A 527 -5.18 5.05 12.78
C GLY A 527 -4.02 4.23 12.25
N ALA A 528 -4.33 3.27 11.39
CA ALA A 528 -3.33 2.63 10.52
C ALA A 528 -3.27 3.40 9.19
N HIS A 529 -3.04 2.69 8.09
CA HIS A 529 -2.68 3.31 6.81
C HIS A 529 -3.87 3.98 6.10
N HIS A 530 -3.79 5.31 5.92
CA HIS A 530 -4.69 6.22 5.19
C HIS A 530 -6.19 5.96 5.45
N TRP A 531 -6.57 5.96 6.73
CA TRP A 531 -7.95 5.68 7.18
C TRP A 531 -8.97 6.75 6.79
N ASP A 532 -8.51 7.98 6.52
CA ASP A 532 -9.30 9.11 6.06
C ASP A 532 -9.87 8.89 4.65
N GLU A 533 -9.23 8.10 3.79
CA GLU A 533 -9.74 7.84 2.43
C GLU A 533 -11.07 7.08 2.42
N ASN A 534 -11.27 6.22 3.43
CA ASN A 534 -12.46 5.40 3.57
C ASN A 534 -13.67 6.24 3.97
N GLY A 535 -14.86 5.81 3.55
CA GLY A 535 -16.11 6.36 4.05
C GLY A 535 -17.26 5.37 3.92
N ARG A 536 -18.31 5.59 4.71
CA ARG A 536 -19.49 4.71 4.75
C ARG A 536 -20.79 5.48 4.68
N PRO A 537 -21.63 5.26 3.65
CA PRO A 537 -22.84 6.05 3.46
C PRO A 537 -24.02 5.57 4.34
N THR A 538 -23.99 4.31 4.80
CA THR A 538 -25.15 3.65 5.44
C THR A 538 -25.03 3.45 6.95
N ARG A 539 -23.86 3.73 7.55
CA ARG A 539 -23.61 3.56 8.98
C ARG A 539 -22.69 4.68 9.47
N PRO A 540 -22.87 5.18 10.70
CA PRO A 540 -21.98 6.20 11.24
C PRO A 540 -20.56 5.66 11.34
N GLU A 541 -19.62 6.47 10.88
CA GLU A 541 -18.19 6.24 11.02
C GLU A 541 -17.78 6.49 12.48
N PRO A 542 -16.60 6.00 12.94
CA PRO A 542 -16.08 6.38 14.25
C PRO A 542 -15.98 7.91 14.38
N GLU A 543 -16.21 8.45 15.58
CA GLU A 543 -16.22 9.89 15.82
C GLU A 543 -14.93 10.59 15.35
N GLU A 544 -13.80 9.92 15.52
CA GLU A 544 -12.49 10.41 15.10
C GLU A 544 -12.39 10.53 13.56
N ILE A 545 -12.96 9.59 12.81
CA ILE A 545 -12.97 9.65 11.35
C ILE A 545 -13.91 10.75 10.86
N GLN A 546 -15.11 10.86 11.46
CA GLN A 546 -16.02 11.96 11.14
C GLN A 546 -15.39 13.33 11.43
N ARG A 547 -14.59 13.43 12.50
CA ARG A 547 -13.85 14.66 12.84
C ARG A 547 -12.86 15.00 11.73
N VAL A 548 -12.04 14.04 11.31
CA VAL A 548 -11.03 14.23 10.26
C VAL A 548 -11.68 14.62 8.94
N HIS A 549 -12.74 13.93 8.50
CA HIS A 549 -13.46 14.31 7.26
C HIS A 549 -14.08 15.70 7.33
N ARG A 550 -14.58 16.13 8.49
CA ARG A 550 -15.09 17.51 8.67
C ARG A 550 -13.96 18.53 8.54
N GLU A 551 -12.80 18.26 9.13
CA GLU A 551 -11.62 19.12 9.03
C GLU A 551 -11.11 19.18 7.58
N GLU A 552 -11.13 18.07 6.85
CA GLU A 552 -10.82 18.01 5.42
C GLU A 552 -11.73 18.91 4.59
N VAL A 553 -13.05 18.81 4.79
CA VAL A 553 -14.01 19.69 4.13
C VAL A 553 -13.76 21.16 4.50
N GLU A 554 -13.44 21.45 5.76
CA GLU A 554 -13.20 22.81 6.24
C GLU A 554 -11.99 23.46 5.58
N PHE A 555 -10.81 22.82 5.63
CA PHE A 555 -9.61 23.41 5.03
C PHE A 555 -9.72 23.51 3.51
N VAL A 556 -10.39 22.54 2.85
CA VAL A 556 -10.64 22.61 1.41
C VAL A 556 -11.50 23.83 1.06
N ARG A 557 -12.55 24.11 1.84
CA ARG A 557 -13.38 25.31 1.61
C ARG A 557 -12.55 26.59 1.70
N VAL A 558 -11.68 26.69 2.70
CA VAL A 558 -10.75 27.83 2.85
C VAL A 558 -9.83 27.94 1.64
N TRP A 559 -9.22 26.85 1.19
CA TRP A 559 -8.34 26.86 0.00
C TRP A 559 -9.05 27.33 -1.26
N LEU A 560 -10.32 26.95 -1.44
CA LEU A 560 -11.12 27.34 -2.60
C LEU A 560 -11.50 28.82 -2.55
N GLU A 561 -11.72 29.38 -1.36
CA GLU A 561 -11.93 30.82 -1.17
C GLU A 561 -10.66 31.62 -1.49
N GLU A 562 -9.52 31.22 -0.91
CA GLU A 562 -8.21 31.82 -1.18
C GLU A 562 -7.86 31.77 -2.68
N TRP A 563 -8.06 30.61 -3.32
CA TRP A 563 -7.82 30.45 -4.75
C TRP A 563 -8.69 31.39 -5.59
N ARG A 564 -9.98 31.53 -5.26
CA ARG A 564 -10.88 32.46 -5.97
C ARG A 564 -10.46 33.92 -5.80
N GLU A 565 -9.96 34.29 -4.62
CA GLU A 565 -9.41 35.63 -4.38
C GLU A 565 -8.16 35.90 -5.21
N GLU A 566 -7.22 34.95 -5.26
CA GLU A 566 -6.03 35.02 -6.09
C GLU A 566 -6.37 35.19 -7.58
N GLN A 567 -7.36 34.44 -8.09
CA GLN A 567 -7.80 34.59 -9.48
C GLN A 567 -8.39 35.98 -9.75
N ARG A 568 -9.25 36.49 -8.85
CA ARG A 568 -9.81 37.85 -8.96
C ARG A 568 -8.72 38.93 -8.94
N GLU A 569 -7.70 38.75 -8.12
CA GLU A 569 -6.57 39.69 -8.06
C GLU A 569 -5.73 39.65 -9.35
N ARG A 570 -5.44 38.46 -9.88
CA ARG A 570 -4.74 38.27 -11.16
C ARG A 570 -5.50 38.94 -12.32
N GLU A 571 -6.82 38.77 -12.37
CA GLU A 571 -7.66 39.44 -13.36
C GLU A 571 -7.65 40.97 -13.22
N ARG A 572 -7.73 41.49 -11.99
CA ARG A 572 -7.65 42.94 -11.72
C ARG A 572 -6.31 43.51 -12.16
N LYS A 573 -5.19 42.84 -11.84
CA LYS A 573 -3.85 43.23 -12.29
C LYS A 573 -3.72 43.19 -13.81
N ARG A 574 -4.27 42.16 -14.46
CA ARG A 574 -4.31 42.07 -15.93
C ARG A 574 -5.05 43.27 -16.51
N LYS A 575 -6.32 43.49 -16.13
CA LYS A 575 -7.15 44.61 -16.61
C LYS A 575 -6.54 45.99 -16.32
N GLY A 576 -5.86 46.14 -15.18
CA GLY A 576 -5.11 47.36 -14.83
C GLY A 576 -3.95 47.63 -15.78
N ARG A 577 -3.15 46.60 -16.12
CA ARG A 577 -2.02 46.72 -17.06
C ARG A 577 -2.46 47.12 -18.47
N TRP A 578 -3.58 46.57 -18.95
CA TRP A 578 -4.19 46.95 -20.24
C TRP A 578 -4.58 48.44 -20.28
N ARG A 579 -5.21 48.95 -19.21
CA ARG A 579 -5.57 50.38 -19.11
C ARG A 579 -4.36 51.32 -19.09
N TRP A 580 -3.21 50.88 -18.58
CA TRP A 580 -1.97 51.67 -18.63
C TRP A 580 -1.33 51.62 -20.03
N GLY A 581 -1.31 50.47 -20.69
CA GLY A 581 -0.79 50.33 -22.06
C GLY A 581 -1.60 51.11 -23.11
N GLU A 582 -2.93 51.17 -22.96
CA GLU A 582 -3.79 52.03 -23.80
C GLU A 582 -3.56 53.51 -23.54
N LYS A 583 -3.34 53.90 -22.28
CA LYS A 583 -3.02 55.30 -21.91
C LYS A 583 -1.62 55.74 -22.37
N GLU A 584 -0.65 54.84 -22.41
CA GLU A 584 0.66 55.13 -23.00
C GLU A 584 0.56 55.20 -24.52
N SER A 585 -0.14 54.27 -25.18
CA SER A 585 -0.31 54.29 -26.63
C SER A 585 -1.06 55.55 -27.11
N ALA A 586 -2.02 56.04 -26.33
CA ALA A 586 -2.72 57.31 -26.59
C ALA A 586 -1.93 58.58 -26.18
N ARG A 587 -0.78 58.43 -25.50
CA ARG A 587 0.16 59.54 -25.21
C ARG A 587 1.25 59.68 -26.26
N TRP A 588 1.46 58.66 -27.09
CA TRP A 588 2.46 58.62 -28.16
C TRP A 588 1.84 58.65 -29.58
N ALA A 589 0.52 58.78 -29.68
CA ALA A 589 -0.23 59.10 -30.89
C ALA A 589 -0.79 60.52 -30.78
#